data_AF-E5XNS7-F1
#
_entry.id   AF-E5XNS7-F1
#
_cell.length_a   1.000
_cell.length_b   1.000
_cell.length_c   1.000
_cell.angle_alpha   90.00
_cell.angle_beta   90.00
_cell.angle_gamma   90.00
#
_symmetry.space_group_name_H-M   'P 1'
#
loop_
_entity.id
_entity.type
_entity.pdbx_description
1 polymer ?
#
loop_
_entity_poly.entity_id
_entity_poly.type
_entity_poly.pdbx_seq_one_letter_code
_entity_poly.pdbx_strand_id
1 'polypeptide(L)'
;MSLAHIDMSQFPEALHRTVRQWCVWREIYLRHTGRRIGLLSSDPESFDYWYAWPPKMATPTELRLGLASNENSYLVAEDGCFYLESEERGSRGRDMTFTNFPDAEKAVLFSLADVARSVNNLDSLDLLWYREGLHPRVTLTNLEPEKEFSQKFGIIVDQEPAYRGWMTQSGATVFSHVVVLTYEELDARLREGVPPGWFTLELVES
;
A
#
# COMPACT_ATOMS: atom_id res chain seq x y z
N MET A 1 -5.17 -22.87 -8.21
CA MET A 1 -4.07 -22.10 -8.81
C MET A 1 -4.68 -21.14 -9.82
N SER A 2 -4.36 -19.87 -9.70
CA SER A 2 -4.85 -18.80 -10.59
C SER A 2 -3.66 -18.30 -11.40
N LEU A 3 -3.83 -18.12 -12.71
CA LEU A 3 -2.80 -17.61 -13.60
C LEU A 3 -3.16 -16.16 -13.96
N ALA A 4 -2.23 -15.23 -13.80
CA ALA A 4 -2.41 -13.84 -14.20
C ALA A 4 -1.28 -13.36 -15.11
N HIS A 5 -1.61 -12.48 -16.05
CA HIS A 5 -0.65 -11.84 -16.95
C HIS A 5 -0.48 -10.38 -16.59
N ILE A 6 0.75 -9.89 -16.61
CA ILE A 6 1.05 -8.46 -16.48
C ILE A 6 2.28 -8.09 -17.31
N ASP A 7 2.20 -6.97 -18.01
CA ASP A 7 3.31 -6.44 -18.80
C ASP A 7 4.19 -5.55 -17.93
N MET A 8 5.34 -6.08 -17.51
CA MET A 8 6.23 -5.40 -16.59
C MET A 8 7.05 -4.31 -17.28
N SER A 9 7.14 -4.36 -18.62
CA SER A 9 7.87 -3.38 -19.42
C SER A 9 7.27 -1.97 -19.36
N GLN A 10 6.01 -1.85 -18.95
CA GLN A 10 5.31 -0.58 -18.78
C GLN A 10 5.70 0.16 -17.49
N PHE A 11 6.42 -0.50 -16.57
CA PHE A 11 6.79 0.06 -15.28
C PHE A 11 8.31 0.20 -15.16
N PRO A 12 8.80 1.29 -14.55
CA PRO A 12 10.16 1.37 -14.05
C PRO A 12 10.50 0.17 -13.15
N GLU A 13 11.72 -0.34 -13.24
CA GLU A 13 12.18 -1.52 -12.49
C GLU A 13 11.97 -1.38 -10.97
N ALA A 14 12.18 -0.18 -10.43
CA ALA A 14 11.95 0.13 -9.02
C ALA A 14 10.50 -0.16 -8.55
N LEU A 15 9.52 -0.11 -9.45
CA LEU A 15 8.11 -0.37 -9.14
C LEU A 15 7.70 -1.82 -9.34
N HIS A 16 8.57 -2.67 -9.91
CA HIS A 16 8.21 -4.04 -10.26
C HIS A 16 7.77 -4.85 -9.03
N ARG A 17 8.44 -4.66 -7.90
CA ARG A 17 8.07 -5.34 -6.64
C ARG A 17 6.68 -4.89 -6.16
N THR A 18 6.39 -3.59 -6.16
CA THR A 18 5.06 -3.04 -5.85
C THR A 18 3.97 -3.63 -6.75
N VAL A 19 4.21 -3.68 -8.06
CA VAL A 19 3.25 -4.20 -9.04
C VAL A 19 2.97 -5.70 -8.80
N ARG A 20 4.01 -6.50 -8.55
CA ARG A 20 3.84 -7.92 -8.20
C ARG A 20 3.02 -8.11 -6.93
N GLN A 21 3.33 -7.35 -5.87
CA GLN A 21 2.59 -7.45 -4.62
C GLN A 21 1.14 -7.00 -4.76
N TRP A 22 0.86 -6.00 -5.59
CA TRP A 22 -0.51 -5.64 -5.93
C TRP A 22 -1.27 -6.84 -6.50
N CYS A 23 -0.71 -7.55 -7.49
CA CYS A 23 -1.36 -8.74 -8.07
C CYS A 23 -1.63 -9.82 -7.02
N VAL A 24 -0.66 -10.12 -6.16
CA VAL A 24 -0.77 -11.14 -5.11
C VAL A 24 -1.86 -10.79 -4.10
N TRP A 25 -1.82 -9.58 -3.53
CA TRP A 25 -2.81 -9.14 -2.56
C TRP A 25 -4.18 -8.94 -3.18
N ARG A 26 -4.25 -8.66 -4.48
CA ARG A 26 -5.52 -8.62 -5.22
C ARG A 26 -6.18 -10.00 -5.33
N GLU A 27 -5.43 -11.06 -5.63
CA GLU A 27 -5.98 -12.43 -5.62
C GLU A 27 -6.51 -12.81 -4.23
N ILE A 28 -5.83 -12.37 -3.17
CA ILE A 28 -6.27 -12.61 -1.78
C ILE A 28 -7.53 -11.80 -1.47
N TYR A 29 -7.57 -10.53 -1.86
CA TYR A 29 -8.76 -9.69 -1.72
C TYR A 29 -9.98 -10.40 -2.31
N LEU A 30 -9.91 -10.95 -3.52
CA LEU A 30 -11.08 -11.56 -4.18
C LEU A 30 -11.67 -12.80 -3.47
N ARG A 31 -10.94 -13.42 -2.56
CA ARG A 31 -11.39 -14.61 -1.81
C ARG A 31 -12.70 -14.36 -1.05
N HIS A 32 -12.92 -13.16 -0.51
CA HIS A 32 -14.12 -12.84 0.26
C HIS A 32 -15.41 -12.93 -0.58
N THR A 33 -15.29 -12.83 -1.91
CA THR A 33 -16.41 -12.95 -2.86
C THR A 33 -16.48 -14.30 -3.58
N GLY A 34 -15.54 -15.22 -3.30
CA GLY A 34 -15.39 -16.46 -4.07
C GLY A 34 -14.99 -16.24 -5.53
N ARG A 35 -14.51 -15.03 -5.88
CA ARG A 35 -14.02 -14.69 -7.22
C ARG A 35 -12.52 -15.00 -7.35
N ARG A 36 -12.05 -15.02 -8.59
CA ARG A 36 -10.63 -15.16 -8.95
C ARG A 36 -10.30 -14.25 -10.11
N ILE A 37 -9.03 -13.87 -10.23
CA ILE A 37 -8.54 -13.09 -11.36
C ILE A 37 -8.85 -13.81 -12.69
N GLY A 38 -9.23 -13.04 -13.71
CA GLY A 38 -9.53 -13.54 -15.06
C GLY A 38 -10.87 -14.28 -15.18
N LEU A 39 -11.75 -14.24 -14.16
CA LEU A 39 -13.02 -14.95 -14.20
C LEU A 39 -14.03 -14.34 -15.20
N LEU A 40 -14.09 -13.01 -15.30
CA LEU A 40 -15.04 -12.31 -16.18
C LEU A 40 -14.44 -11.82 -17.49
N SER A 41 -13.11 -11.76 -17.59
CA SER A 41 -12.40 -11.26 -18.76
C SER A 41 -11.07 -11.98 -18.89
N SER A 42 -10.56 -12.11 -20.11
CA SER A 42 -9.20 -12.56 -20.41
C SER A 42 -8.25 -11.41 -20.72
N ASP A 43 -8.74 -10.17 -20.73
CA ASP A 43 -7.94 -8.97 -21.01
C ASP A 43 -7.32 -8.42 -19.71
N PRO A 44 -6.00 -8.57 -19.49
CA PRO A 44 -5.33 -8.12 -18.27
C PRO A 44 -5.32 -6.60 -18.09
N GLU A 45 -5.67 -5.81 -19.10
CA GLU A 45 -5.80 -4.36 -18.97
C GLU A 45 -7.19 -3.93 -18.45
N SER A 46 -8.15 -4.85 -18.45
CA SER A 46 -9.55 -4.56 -18.14
C SER A 46 -9.85 -4.61 -16.63
N PHE A 47 -10.80 -3.77 -16.20
CA PHE A 47 -11.32 -3.82 -14.83
C PHE A 47 -11.92 -5.21 -14.50
N ASP A 48 -12.66 -5.82 -15.42
CA ASP A 48 -13.34 -7.10 -15.20
C ASP A 48 -12.38 -8.28 -14.98
N TYR A 49 -11.14 -8.17 -15.46
CA TYR A 49 -10.12 -9.18 -15.22
C TYR A 49 -9.67 -9.18 -13.75
N TRP A 50 -9.46 -8.01 -13.16
CA TRP A 50 -8.95 -7.85 -11.79
C TRP A 50 -10.03 -7.51 -10.75
N TYR A 51 -11.24 -7.18 -11.20
CA TYR A 51 -12.30 -6.50 -10.44
C TYR A 51 -11.87 -5.16 -9.80
N ALA A 52 -10.81 -4.56 -10.34
CA ALA A 52 -10.21 -3.28 -9.97
C ALA A 52 -9.43 -2.75 -11.16
N TRP A 53 -9.08 -1.47 -11.14
CA TRP A 53 -8.14 -0.95 -12.13
C TRP A 53 -6.73 -1.52 -11.86
N PRO A 54 -6.11 -2.19 -12.86
CA PRO A 54 -4.75 -2.70 -12.68
C PRO A 54 -3.74 -1.58 -12.49
N PRO A 55 -2.54 -1.91 -11.94
CA PRO A 55 -1.42 -0.99 -11.86
C PRO A 55 -1.20 -0.32 -13.22
N LYS A 56 -1.08 1.00 -13.23
CA LYS A 56 -0.81 1.74 -14.46
C LYS A 56 -0.04 3.00 -14.15
N MET A 57 0.97 3.31 -14.96
CA MET A 57 1.59 4.62 -14.94
C MET A 57 0.59 5.66 -15.47
N ALA A 58 0.06 6.51 -14.59
CA ALA A 58 -0.81 7.63 -14.97
C ALA A 58 0.00 8.76 -15.61
N THR A 59 1.23 8.95 -15.13
CA THR A 59 2.28 9.80 -15.70
C THR A 59 3.63 9.08 -15.54
N PRO A 60 4.75 9.60 -16.09
CA PRO A 60 6.07 8.99 -15.89
C PRO A 60 6.50 8.86 -14.42
N THR A 61 5.90 9.63 -13.50
CA THR A 61 6.26 9.64 -12.07
C THR A 61 5.11 9.25 -11.16
N GLU A 62 4.01 8.75 -11.70
CA GLU A 62 2.79 8.45 -10.95
C GLU A 62 2.26 7.07 -11.28
N LEU A 63 2.30 6.17 -10.29
CA LEU A 63 1.71 4.85 -10.37
C LEU A 63 0.32 4.86 -9.73
N ARG A 64 -0.71 4.51 -10.50
CA ARG A 64 -2.07 4.27 -10.00
C ARG A 64 -2.24 2.79 -9.67
N LEU A 65 -2.89 2.51 -8.54
CA LEU A 65 -3.20 1.17 -8.01
C LEU A 65 -4.66 1.12 -7.56
N GLY A 66 -5.46 0.16 -8.02
CA GLY A 66 -6.79 -0.06 -7.46
C GLY A 66 -6.70 -0.80 -6.11
N LEU A 67 -7.08 -0.17 -5.00
CA LEU A 67 -7.09 -0.81 -3.67
C LEU A 67 -8.35 -1.65 -3.47
N ALA A 68 -9.50 -1.04 -3.73
CA ALA A 68 -10.82 -1.66 -3.65
C ALA A 68 -11.64 -1.33 -4.91
N SER A 69 -12.88 -1.83 -5.01
CA SER A 69 -13.69 -1.69 -6.23
C SER A 69 -13.89 -0.25 -6.72
N ASN A 70 -13.84 0.75 -5.83
CA ASN A 70 -14.02 2.17 -6.15
C ASN A 70 -12.99 3.10 -5.49
N GLU A 71 -11.84 2.54 -5.09
CA GLU A 71 -10.80 3.28 -4.38
C GLU A 71 -9.48 3.08 -5.11
N ASN A 72 -8.90 4.20 -5.56
CA ASN A 72 -7.59 4.21 -6.18
C ASN A 72 -6.59 4.82 -5.21
N SER A 73 -5.39 4.25 -5.17
CA SER A 73 -4.23 4.84 -4.55
C SER A 73 -3.21 5.21 -5.62
N TYR A 74 -2.53 6.32 -5.41
CA TYR A 74 -1.52 6.87 -6.32
C TYR A 74 -0.22 7.02 -5.55
N LEU A 75 0.83 6.34 -6.02
CA LEU A 75 2.19 6.59 -5.60
C LEU A 75 2.82 7.60 -6.56
N VAL A 76 3.01 8.83 -6.07
CA VAL A 76 3.51 9.96 -6.85
C VAL A 76 4.95 10.27 -6.44
N ALA A 77 5.87 10.37 -7.39
CA ALA A 77 7.21 10.89 -7.19
C ALA A 77 7.27 12.34 -7.72
N GLU A 78 7.52 13.30 -6.84
CA GLU A 78 7.57 14.73 -7.18
C GLU A 78 8.57 15.43 -6.27
N ASP A 79 9.43 16.27 -6.85
CA ASP A 79 10.46 17.08 -6.15
C ASP A 79 11.36 16.28 -5.19
N GLY A 80 11.73 15.06 -5.58
CA GLY A 80 12.57 14.17 -4.77
C GLY A 80 11.87 13.56 -3.55
N CYS A 81 10.56 13.76 -3.42
CA CYS A 81 9.70 13.15 -2.41
C CYS A 81 8.74 12.16 -3.05
N PHE A 82 8.13 11.33 -2.21
CA PHE A 82 7.09 10.39 -2.59
C PHE A 82 5.80 10.70 -1.82
N TYR A 83 4.67 10.59 -2.50
CA TYR A 83 3.36 10.85 -1.94
C TYR A 83 2.48 9.63 -2.15
N LEU A 84 1.73 9.27 -1.12
CA LEU A 84 0.60 8.35 -1.26
C LEU A 84 -0.67 9.19 -1.21
N GLU A 85 -1.42 9.12 -2.29
CA GLU A 85 -2.67 9.86 -2.45
C GLU A 85 -3.80 8.87 -2.70
N SER A 86 -4.93 9.05 -2.01
CA SER A 86 -6.11 8.23 -2.21
C SER A 86 -7.19 9.04 -2.92
N GLU A 87 -7.90 8.39 -3.82
CA GLU A 87 -9.05 8.94 -4.52
C GLU A 87 -10.28 8.09 -4.21
N GLU A 88 -11.23 8.70 -3.50
CA GLU A 88 -12.54 8.13 -3.25
C GLU A 88 -13.61 9.04 -3.88
N ARG A 89 -14.49 8.45 -4.72
CA ARG A 89 -15.65 9.16 -5.34
C ARG A 89 -15.25 10.45 -6.07
N GLY A 90 -14.06 10.50 -6.66
CA GLY A 90 -13.54 11.63 -7.41
C GLY A 90 -12.92 12.75 -6.56
N SER A 91 -12.82 12.57 -5.24
CA SER A 91 -12.04 13.44 -4.37
C SER A 91 -10.70 12.78 -4.11
N ARG A 92 -9.62 13.44 -4.55
CA ARG A 92 -8.24 12.99 -4.38
C ARG A 92 -7.55 13.82 -3.30
N GLY A 93 -6.92 13.16 -2.34
CA GLY A 93 -6.22 13.77 -1.22
C GLY A 93 -4.84 13.17 -1.00
N ARG A 94 -3.93 13.97 -0.45
CA ARG A 94 -2.58 13.52 -0.08
C ARG A 94 -2.59 13.06 1.36
N ASP A 95 -2.44 11.75 1.55
CA ASP A 95 -2.59 11.11 2.86
C ASP A 95 -1.25 10.97 3.59
N MET A 96 -0.21 10.63 2.83
CA MET A 96 1.12 10.36 3.36
C MET A 96 2.19 10.92 2.44
N THR A 97 3.32 11.31 3.05
CA THR A 97 4.50 11.76 2.33
C THR A 97 5.72 11.02 2.87
N PHE A 98 6.70 10.83 2.00
CA PHE A 98 7.93 10.11 2.31
C PHE A 98 9.11 10.81 1.65
N THR A 99 10.24 10.85 2.34
CA THR A 99 11.50 11.41 1.82
C THR A 99 12.30 10.38 1.03
N ASN A 100 11.89 9.11 1.05
CA ASN A 100 12.57 8.03 0.34
C ASN A 100 11.56 7.00 -0.19
N PHE A 101 11.96 6.32 -1.27
CA PHE A 101 11.12 5.31 -1.93
C PHE A 101 10.85 4.07 -1.06
N PRO A 102 11.83 3.48 -0.34
CA PRO A 102 11.57 2.30 0.48
C PRO A 102 10.44 2.45 1.51
N ASP A 103 10.34 3.61 2.16
CA ASP A 103 9.25 3.87 3.11
C ASP A 103 7.89 4.02 2.41
N ALA A 104 7.86 4.68 1.24
CA ALA A 104 6.66 4.78 0.41
C ALA A 104 6.21 3.41 -0.11
N GLU A 105 7.16 2.56 -0.53
CA GLU A 105 6.90 1.22 -1.01
C GLU A 105 6.30 0.32 0.08
N LYS A 106 6.84 0.41 1.31
CA LYS A 106 6.28 -0.26 2.49
C LYS A 106 4.87 0.21 2.81
N ALA A 107 4.58 1.51 2.69
CA ALA A 107 3.25 2.05 2.90
C ALA A 107 2.24 1.47 1.90
N VAL A 108 2.62 1.37 0.61
CA VAL A 108 1.79 0.74 -0.42
C VAL A 108 1.53 -0.73 -0.11
N LEU A 109 2.58 -1.50 0.22
CA LEU A 109 2.43 -2.91 0.58
C LEU A 109 1.48 -3.08 1.78
N PHE A 110 1.65 -2.25 2.81
CA PHE A 110 0.79 -2.27 3.99
C PHE A 110 -0.68 -2.02 3.64
N SER A 111 -0.98 -0.96 2.86
CA SER A 111 -2.36 -0.64 2.46
C SER A 111 -3.00 -1.77 1.65
N LEU A 112 -2.27 -2.36 0.71
CA LEU A 112 -2.77 -3.50 -0.09
C LEU A 112 -3.12 -4.70 0.78
N ALA A 113 -2.23 -5.04 1.71
CA ALA A 113 -2.39 -6.19 2.58
C ALA A 113 -3.51 -5.95 3.60
N ASP A 114 -3.56 -4.80 4.27
CA ASP A 114 -4.56 -4.54 5.32
C ASP A 114 -5.99 -4.51 4.74
N VAL A 115 -6.19 -3.91 3.56
CA VAL A 115 -7.48 -3.95 2.85
C VAL A 115 -7.87 -5.40 2.53
N ALA A 116 -6.95 -6.20 1.98
CA ALA A 116 -7.21 -7.61 1.66
C ALA A 116 -7.49 -8.47 2.91
N ARG A 117 -6.82 -8.20 4.04
CA ARG A 117 -7.05 -8.85 5.32
C ARG A 117 -8.42 -8.50 5.88
N SER A 118 -8.75 -7.21 5.92
CA SER A 118 -9.99 -6.67 6.45
C SER A 118 -11.23 -7.28 5.78
N VAL A 119 -11.28 -7.28 4.44
CA VAL A 119 -12.42 -7.87 3.71
C VAL A 119 -12.57 -9.38 3.88
N ASN A 120 -11.48 -10.08 4.22
CA ASN A 120 -11.47 -11.52 4.47
C ASN A 120 -11.65 -11.90 5.95
N ASN A 121 -12.00 -10.93 6.82
CA ASN A 121 -12.14 -11.13 8.27
C ASN A 121 -10.88 -11.69 8.93
N LEU A 122 -9.70 -11.32 8.42
CA LEU A 122 -8.43 -11.56 9.08
C LEU A 122 -8.11 -10.37 10.00
N ASP A 123 -7.28 -10.58 11.01
CA ASP A 123 -6.87 -9.52 11.93
C ASP A 123 -6.28 -8.33 11.17
N SER A 124 -6.86 -7.14 11.33
CA SER A 124 -6.32 -5.90 10.77
C SER A 124 -5.11 -5.45 11.57
N LEU A 125 -3.97 -5.31 10.89
CA LEU A 125 -2.75 -4.84 11.52
C LEU A 125 -2.81 -3.33 11.76
N ASP A 126 -3.58 -2.59 10.95
CA ASP A 126 -3.89 -1.18 11.21
C ASP A 126 -4.55 -1.00 12.58
N LEU A 127 -5.64 -1.73 12.85
CA LEU A 127 -6.33 -1.66 14.14
C LEU A 127 -5.48 -2.17 15.31
N LEU A 128 -4.66 -3.21 15.08
CA LEU A 128 -3.76 -3.74 16.10
C LEU A 128 -2.72 -2.70 16.50
N TRP A 129 -1.98 -2.17 15.53
CA TRP A 129 -0.89 -1.22 15.77
C TRP A 129 -1.39 0.14 16.24
N TYR A 130 -2.57 0.57 15.79
CA TYR A 130 -3.21 1.76 16.35
C TYR A 130 -3.48 1.60 17.86
N ARG A 131 -3.94 0.41 18.30
CA ARG A 131 -4.20 0.12 19.72
C ARG A 131 -2.93 -0.05 20.54
N GLU A 132 -1.89 -0.64 19.96
CA GLU A 132 -0.57 -0.73 20.61
C GLU A 132 0.06 0.65 20.82
N GLY A 133 -0.33 1.63 19.99
CA GLY A 133 0.17 2.99 20.06
C GLY A 133 1.51 3.16 19.36
N LEU A 134 2.26 4.18 19.74
CA LEU A 134 3.50 4.54 19.05
C LEU A 134 4.61 3.51 19.29
N HIS A 135 5.28 3.07 18.23
CA HIS A 135 6.43 2.16 18.34
C HIS A 135 7.58 2.82 19.13
N PRO A 136 8.26 2.13 20.08
CA PRO A 136 9.26 2.74 20.98
C PRO A 136 10.48 3.39 20.30
N ARG A 137 10.81 2.93 19.08
CA ARG A 137 11.91 3.49 18.26
C ARG A 137 11.53 4.75 17.50
N VAL A 138 10.27 5.16 17.55
CA VAL A 138 9.73 6.25 16.73
C VAL A 138 9.32 7.42 17.61
N THR A 139 9.66 8.62 17.16
CA THR A 139 9.15 9.89 17.73
C THR A 139 8.31 10.59 16.68
N LEU A 140 7.19 11.18 17.11
CA LEU A 140 6.35 12.02 16.28
C LEU A 140 6.52 13.50 16.64
N THR A 141 6.64 14.36 15.63
CA THR A 141 6.64 15.81 15.79
C THR A 141 5.43 16.41 15.10
N ASN A 142 4.61 17.18 15.81
CA ASN A 142 3.57 17.99 15.17
C ASN A 142 4.24 19.11 14.35
N LEU A 143 4.07 19.07 13.02
CA LEU A 143 4.68 20.03 12.09
C LEU A 143 3.85 21.32 11.95
N GLU A 144 2.65 21.35 12.50
CA GLU A 144 1.73 22.49 12.49
C GLU A 144 1.21 22.75 13.92
N PRO A 145 2.10 23.05 14.89
CA PRO A 145 1.75 23.16 16.31
C PRO A 145 0.76 24.29 16.62
N GLU A 146 0.67 25.29 15.76
CA GLU A 146 -0.28 26.40 15.86
C GLU A 146 -1.72 26.02 15.47
N LYS A 147 -1.93 24.87 14.82
CA LYS A 147 -3.26 24.41 14.41
C LYS A 147 -3.86 23.48 15.46
N GLU A 148 -5.09 23.80 15.88
CA GLU A 148 -5.86 22.99 16.85
C GLU A 148 -6.03 21.53 16.40
N PHE A 149 -6.19 21.32 15.09
CA PHE A 149 -6.32 19.99 14.47
C PHE A 149 -5.26 19.76 13.40
N SER A 150 -3.99 19.74 13.81
CA SER A 150 -2.89 19.42 12.88
C SER A 150 -3.12 18.09 12.17
N GLN A 151 -2.88 18.10 10.86
CA GLN A 151 -2.97 16.91 10.01
C GLN A 151 -1.59 16.39 9.62
N LYS A 152 -0.51 16.98 10.15
CA LYS A 152 0.86 16.70 9.72
C LYS A 152 1.77 16.40 10.90
N PHE A 153 2.05 15.12 11.08
CA PHE A 153 2.99 14.60 12.06
C PHE A 153 4.19 14.01 11.33
N GLY A 154 5.36 14.59 11.59
CA GLY A 154 6.64 14.11 11.08
C GLY A 154 7.13 12.91 11.88
N ILE A 155 7.76 11.95 11.21
CA ILE A 155 8.22 10.69 11.80
C ILE A 155 9.75 10.66 11.85
N ILE A 156 10.31 10.42 13.03
CA ILE A 156 11.76 10.19 13.25
C ILE A 156 11.95 8.78 13.81
N VAL A 157 12.88 8.01 13.23
CA VAL A 157 13.26 6.67 13.72
C VAL A 157 14.63 6.76 14.39
N ASP A 158 14.82 6.14 15.56
CA ASP A 158 16.11 6.01 16.27
C ASP A 158 16.94 7.31 16.38
N GLN A 159 16.29 8.47 16.53
CA GLN A 159 16.94 9.79 16.58
C GLN A 159 17.68 10.19 15.30
N GLU A 160 17.25 9.68 14.15
CA GLU A 160 17.73 10.14 12.85
C GLU A 160 17.60 11.67 12.69
N PRO A 161 18.52 12.29 11.94
CA PRO A 161 18.60 13.76 11.86
C PRO A 161 17.48 14.39 11.02
N ALA A 162 16.69 13.58 10.30
CA ALA A 162 15.68 14.05 9.38
C ALA A 162 14.40 13.22 9.48
N TYR A 163 13.27 13.84 9.18
CA TYR A 163 12.00 13.15 9.07
C TYR A 163 12.00 12.16 7.91
N ARG A 164 11.34 11.01 8.12
CA ARG A 164 11.04 10.04 7.06
C ARG A 164 9.88 10.48 6.16
N GLY A 165 9.08 11.43 6.63
CA GLY A 165 7.83 11.83 5.99
C GLY A 165 6.87 12.45 6.99
N TRP A 166 5.68 12.82 6.51
CA TRP A 166 4.56 13.25 7.34
C TRP A 166 3.24 12.64 6.89
N MET A 167 2.33 12.50 7.84
CA MET A 167 0.95 12.01 7.66
C MET A 167 0.08 12.42 8.85
N THR A 168 -1.20 12.03 8.88
CA THR A 168 -2.08 12.28 10.03
C THR A 168 -1.57 11.59 11.29
N GLN A 169 -2.01 12.01 12.49
CA GLN A 169 -1.56 11.40 13.74
C GLN A 169 -1.87 9.90 13.83
N SER A 170 -3.07 9.49 13.41
CA SER A 170 -3.46 8.09 13.37
C SER A 170 -2.60 7.29 12.39
N GLY A 171 -2.41 7.82 11.17
CA GLY A 171 -1.52 7.23 10.17
C GLY A 171 -0.09 7.10 10.68
N ALA A 172 0.44 8.13 11.35
CA ALA A 172 1.80 8.13 11.88
C ALA A 172 1.98 7.15 13.03
N THR A 173 0.93 6.93 13.83
CA THR A 173 0.92 5.92 14.89
C THR A 173 1.04 4.52 14.30
N VAL A 174 0.24 4.19 13.28
CA VAL A 174 0.31 2.88 12.62
C VAL A 174 1.61 2.72 11.84
N PHE A 175 1.97 3.71 11.03
CA PHE A 175 3.19 3.67 10.22
C PHE A 175 4.47 3.63 11.08
N SER A 176 4.41 4.01 12.36
CA SER A 176 5.55 3.84 13.27
C SER A 176 6.01 2.39 13.42
N HIS A 177 5.11 1.42 13.24
CA HIS A 177 5.43 -0.01 13.24
C HIS A 177 5.90 -0.48 11.86
N VAL A 178 5.43 0.14 10.78
CA VAL A 178 5.85 -0.16 9.41
C VAL A 178 7.26 0.35 9.13
N VAL A 179 7.56 1.57 9.55
CA VAL A 179 8.79 2.28 9.21
C VAL A 179 10.05 1.61 9.80
N VAL A 180 9.91 0.95 10.95
CA VAL A 180 11.02 0.29 11.65
C VAL A 180 11.38 -1.08 11.09
N LEU A 181 10.53 -1.64 10.22
CA LEU A 181 10.74 -2.92 9.57
C LEU A 181 11.43 -2.75 8.22
N THR A 182 12.21 -3.75 7.84
CA THR A 182 12.58 -3.97 6.44
C THR A 182 11.35 -4.36 5.63
N TYR A 183 11.47 -4.30 4.30
CA TYR A 183 10.39 -4.69 3.42
C TYR A 183 10.00 -6.17 3.62
N GLU A 184 11.01 -7.04 3.75
CA GLU A 184 10.83 -8.48 3.89
C GLU A 184 10.22 -8.85 5.26
N GLU A 185 10.61 -8.17 6.33
CA GLU A 185 9.98 -8.32 7.65
C GLU A 185 8.51 -7.88 7.63
N LEU A 186 8.21 -6.76 6.95
CA LEU A 186 6.84 -6.29 6.78
C LEU A 186 6.01 -7.30 5.99
N ASP A 187 6.49 -7.77 4.82
CA ASP A 187 5.79 -8.76 4.01
C ASP A 187 5.54 -10.06 4.80
N ALA A 188 6.54 -10.55 5.54
CA ALA A 188 6.38 -11.71 6.41
C ALA A 188 5.28 -11.48 7.46
N ARG A 189 5.31 -10.33 8.15
CA ARG A 189 4.33 -9.98 9.18
C ARG A 189 2.92 -9.84 8.63
N LEU A 190 2.77 -9.26 7.43
CA LEU A 190 1.48 -9.11 6.75
C LEU A 190 0.87 -10.46 6.34
N ARG A 191 1.71 -11.46 6.03
CA ARG A 191 1.28 -12.82 5.67
C ARG A 191 0.91 -13.68 6.88
N GLU A 192 1.30 -13.30 8.09
CA GLU A 192 0.95 -14.06 9.29
C GLU A 192 -0.58 -14.16 9.48
N GLY A 193 -1.05 -15.38 9.75
CA GLY A 193 -2.48 -15.67 9.88
C GLY A 193 -3.24 -15.77 8.55
N VAL A 194 -2.62 -15.45 7.41
CA VAL A 194 -3.20 -15.71 6.07
C VAL A 194 -2.95 -17.17 5.70
N PRO A 195 -3.98 -17.93 5.28
CA PRO A 195 -3.78 -19.32 4.85
C PRO A 195 -2.73 -19.43 3.73
N PRO A 196 -1.68 -20.27 3.85
CA PRO A 196 -0.64 -20.39 2.84
C PRO A 196 -1.18 -20.75 1.45
N GLY A 197 -2.25 -21.56 1.40
CA GLY A 197 -2.96 -21.94 0.18
C GLY A 197 -3.70 -20.80 -0.52
N TRP A 198 -3.67 -19.56 0.00
CA TRP A 198 -4.21 -18.39 -0.70
C TRP A 198 -3.20 -17.74 -1.62
N PHE A 199 -1.90 -17.91 -1.36
CA PHE A 199 -0.80 -17.40 -2.18
C PHE A 199 -0.50 -18.33 -3.37
N THR A 200 -1.51 -18.61 -4.19
CA THR A 200 -1.44 -19.54 -5.32
C THR A 200 -1.49 -18.86 -6.68
N LEU A 201 -1.24 -17.55 -6.71
CA LEU A 201 -1.19 -16.79 -7.95
C LEU A 201 0.13 -17.11 -8.66
N GLU A 202 0.04 -17.58 -9.89
CA GLU A 202 1.15 -17.65 -10.81
C GLU A 202 1.09 -16.42 -11.72
N LEU A 203 2.15 -15.62 -11.70
CA LEU A 203 2.24 -14.39 -12.49
C LEU A 203 3.13 -14.65 -13.71
N VAL A 204 2.57 -14.44 -14.90
CA VAL A 204 3.30 -14.47 -16.17
C VAL A 204 3.64 -13.03 -16.54
N GLU A 205 4.93 -12.73 -16.49
CA GLU A 205 5.47 -11.41 -16.76
C GLU A 205 5.96 -11.36 -18.21
N SER A 206 5.57 -10.31 -18.95
CA SER A 206 6.14 -9.97 -20.26
C SER A 206 7.01 -8.72 -20.21
#